data_AF-A0A8S4NAN9-F1
#
_entry.id   AF-A0A8S4NAN9-F1
#
_cell.length_a   1.000
_cell.length_b   1.000
_cell.length_c   1.000
_cell.angle_alpha   90.00
_cell.angle_beta   90.00
_cell.angle_gamma   90.00
#
_symmetry.space_group_name_H-M   'P 1'
#
loop_
_entity.id
_entity.type
_entity.pdbx_description
1 polymer ?
#
loop_
_entity_poly.entity_id
_entity_poly.type
_entity_poly.pdbx_seq_one_letter_code
_entity_poly.pdbx_strand_id
1 'polypeptide(L)'
;KIGLITYDNGVMSKGTDVLKKKLAKRNIKPYADVLFDKSSSDVIWTSLKGIRIIVSFVMHTWDFGKMLCKLHELGLYGRHHVLFAYYNPFARLDLIDESVHGCNSSQVWKVLEGTIVCSEFLSSILGIYPGHRHFSTNETYKDLERILKPGIQVAKSLYFSAIYDNIWAIGLAINETLKNFTVDEVKNYKHSTNKKKPLLDSLYKNLLQVDFEGVSGRYFYNKTSGARQKDCYFGIWNSNRTLLEIGFYDTQERNLTMTQPPAVLLKSKGGTAPSDSEKEHVVRRRISKTAIIVLSLFSGVGILIALIYIIYAIVHNKHVMIKDEWPIMTSVVIFGCILLDVYVLVHIADLQTGIEPEPLLKDICMVSAGLLIFGFTFFYGGMAVKLWGVYKLF
;
A
#
# COMPACT_ATOMS: atom_id res chain seq x y z
N LYS A 1 4.79 -1.54 -3.01
CA LYS A 1 4.23 -2.69 -3.77
C LYS A 1 2.87 -2.29 -4.32
N ILE A 2 2.59 -2.51 -5.61
CA ILE A 2 1.32 -2.10 -6.26
C ILE A 2 0.65 -3.32 -6.88
N GLY A 3 -0.67 -3.43 -6.76
CA GLY A 3 -1.50 -4.38 -7.49
C GLY A 3 -2.20 -3.68 -8.64
N LEU A 4 -2.23 -4.30 -9.81
CA LEU A 4 -2.98 -3.82 -10.97
C LEU A 4 -4.22 -4.69 -11.17
N ILE A 5 -5.33 -4.05 -11.50
CA ILE A 5 -6.56 -4.72 -11.92
C ILE A 5 -6.97 -4.14 -13.27
N THR A 6 -7.10 -4.99 -14.27
CA THR A 6 -7.44 -4.60 -15.63
C THR A 6 -8.61 -5.42 -16.10
N TYR A 7 -9.64 -4.75 -16.61
CA TYR A 7 -10.67 -5.45 -17.37
C TYR A 7 -10.14 -5.80 -18.76
N ASP A 8 -10.31 -7.05 -19.19
CA ASP A 8 -9.81 -7.50 -20.48
C ASP A 8 -10.70 -6.99 -21.63
N ASN A 9 -10.52 -5.72 -21.94
CA ASN A 9 -10.88 -5.16 -23.22
C ASN A 9 -9.63 -4.51 -23.81
N GLY A 10 -9.45 -4.61 -25.13
CA GLY A 10 -8.21 -4.16 -25.78
C GLY A 10 -7.83 -2.70 -25.55
N VAL A 11 -8.75 -1.86 -25.03
CA VAL A 11 -8.47 -0.45 -24.65
C VAL A 11 -7.85 -0.36 -23.26
N MET A 12 -8.45 -0.98 -22.25
CA MET A 12 -7.94 -0.97 -20.88
C MET A 12 -6.60 -1.70 -20.79
N SER A 13 -6.45 -2.84 -21.49
CA SER A 13 -5.18 -3.58 -21.54
C SER A 13 -4.03 -2.73 -22.08
N LYS A 14 -4.26 -1.94 -23.15
CA LYS A 14 -3.27 -0.98 -23.66
C LYS A 14 -2.93 0.11 -22.64
N GLY A 15 -3.93 0.62 -21.92
CA GLY A 15 -3.74 1.60 -20.85
C GLY A 15 -2.83 1.06 -19.74
N THR A 16 -3.10 -0.15 -19.28
CA THR A 16 -2.28 -0.86 -18.28
C THR A 16 -0.85 -1.08 -18.77
N ASP A 17 -0.65 -1.47 -20.03
CA ASP A 17 0.70 -1.66 -20.59
C ASP A 17 1.51 -0.36 -20.63
N VAL A 18 0.87 0.76 -20.98
CA VAL A 18 1.50 2.08 -20.91
C VAL A 18 1.87 2.43 -19.47
N LEU A 19 1.00 2.15 -18.50
CA LEU A 19 1.29 2.37 -17.09
C LEU A 19 2.49 1.52 -16.63
N LYS A 20 2.50 0.22 -16.92
CA LYS A 20 3.62 -0.69 -16.59
C LYS A 20 4.95 -0.17 -17.11
N LYS A 21 4.98 0.29 -18.37
CA LYS A 21 6.18 0.89 -18.98
C LYS A 21 6.63 2.16 -18.23
N LYS A 22 5.70 3.02 -17.81
CA LYS A 22 6.01 4.23 -17.03
C LYS A 22 6.48 3.90 -15.61
N LEU A 23 5.88 2.90 -14.96
CA LEU A 23 6.28 2.43 -13.63
C LEU A 23 7.69 1.82 -13.65
N ALA A 24 7.99 1.00 -14.67
CA ALA A 24 9.30 0.39 -14.85
C ALA A 24 10.42 1.45 -14.98
N LYS A 25 10.16 2.54 -15.72
CA LYS A 25 11.10 3.69 -15.82
C LYS A 25 11.39 4.38 -14.48
N ARG A 26 10.56 4.16 -13.46
CA ARG A 26 10.71 4.71 -12.10
C ARG A 26 11.10 3.65 -11.07
N ASN A 27 11.56 2.47 -11.50
CA ASN A 27 11.88 1.34 -10.63
C ASN A 27 10.71 0.84 -9.77
N ILE A 28 9.47 1.08 -10.20
CA ILE A 28 8.27 0.56 -9.55
C ILE A 28 7.80 -0.67 -10.32
N LYS A 29 7.81 -1.84 -9.68
CA LYS A 29 7.29 -3.08 -10.27
C LYS A 29 5.92 -3.43 -9.65
N PRO A 30 4.89 -3.71 -10.48
CA PRO A 30 3.65 -4.27 -9.96
C PRO A 30 3.93 -5.65 -9.36
N TYR A 31 3.42 -5.89 -8.16
CA TYR A 31 3.59 -7.14 -7.43
C TYR A 31 2.53 -8.17 -7.84
N ALA A 32 1.34 -7.69 -8.19
CA ALA A 32 0.29 -8.50 -8.79
C ALA A 32 -0.35 -7.75 -9.95
N ASP A 33 -0.85 -8.51 -10.90
CA ASP A 33 -1.50 -8.02 -12.09
C ASP A 33 -2.66 -8.94 -12.43
N VAL A 34 -3.87 -8.47 -12.15
CA VAL A 34 -5.11 -9.20 -12.35
C VAL A 34 -5.73 -8.71 -13.65
N LEU A 35 -5.76 -9.58 -14.65
CA LEU A 35 -6.54 -9.38 -15.87
C LEU A 35 -7.80 -10.22 -15.72
N PHE A 36 -8.97 -9.58 -15.78
CA PHE A 36 -10.24 -10.28 -15.62
C PHE A 36 -11.27 -9.89 -16.70
N ASP A 37 -12.11 -10.85 -17.03
CA ASP A 37 -13.24 -10.76 -17.95
C ASP A 37 -14.48 -11.42 -17.32
N LYS A 38 -15.52 -11.72 -18.11
CA LYS A 38 -16.73 -12.40 -17.61
C LYS A 38 -16.50 -13.86 -17.21
N SER A 39 -15.44 -14.52 -17.70
CA SER A 39 -15.17 -15.95 -17.55
C SER A 39 -14.02 -16.28 -16.57
N SER A 40 -13.38 -15.25 -16.05
CA SER A 40 -12.19 -15.34 -15.21
C SER A 40 -12.43 -16.08 -13.89
N SER A 41 -11.52 -17.01 -13.55
CA SER A 41 -11.57 -17.80 -12.33
C SER A 41 -11.31 -16.95 -11.08
N ASP A 42 -11.94 -17.27 -9.96
CA ASP A 42 -11.75 -16.54 -8.69
C ASP A 42 -10.32 -16.58 -8.13
N VAL A 43 -9.50 -17.54 -8.58
CA VAL A 43 -8.12 -17.72 -8.12
C VAL A 43 -7.23 -16.52 -8.46
N ILE A 44 -7.46 -15.84 -9.59
CA ILE A 44 -6.61 -14.71 -10.01
C ILE A 44 -6.64 -13.56 -9.00
N TRP A 45 -7.72 -13.40 -8.24
CA TRP A 45 -7.85 -12.32 -7.25
C TRP A 45 -6.99 -12.56 -6.00
N THR A 46 -6.59 -13.81 -5.74
CA THR A 46 -5.78 -14.15 -4.57
C THR A 46 -4.39 -13.55 -4.59
N SER A 47 -3.85 -13.21 -5.78
CA SER A 47 -2.57 -12.51 -5.90
C SER A 47 -2.59 -11.10 -5.29
N LEU A 48 -3.77 -10.51 -5.09
CA LEU A 48 -3.92 -9.19 -4.48
C LEU A 48 -3.84 -9.23 -2.94
N LYS A 49 -3.84 -10.41 -2.31
CA LYS A 49 -3.73 -10.52 -0.86
C LYS A 49 -2.42 -9.89 -0.36
N GLY A 50 -2.54 -9.03 0.66
CA GLY A 50 -1.41 -8.31 1.25
C GLY A 50 -0.96 -7.07 0.46
N ILE A 51 -1.62 -6.74 -0.65
CA ILE A 51 -1.36 -5.50 -1.40
C ILE A 51 -2.20 -4.37 -0.84
N ARG A 52 -1.54 -3.26 -0.51
CA ARG A 52 -2.17 -2.06 0.08
C ARG A 52 -2.49 -0.96 -0.92
N ILE A 53 -1.83 -0.93 -2.07
CA ILE A 53 -2.05 0.07 -3.12
C ILE A 53 -2.49 -0.67 -4.38
N ILE A 54 -3.72 -0.40 -4.83
CA ILE A 54 -4.33 -1.06 -5.97
C ILE A 54 -4.68 0.02 -7.01
N VAL A 55 -4.34 -0.23 -8.27
CA VAL A 55 -4.72 0.62 -9.40
C VAL A 55 -5.60 -0.19 -10.34
N SER A 56 -6.82 0.29 -10.61
CA SER A 56 -7.78 -0.39 -11.47
C SER A 56 -8.13 0.39 -12.73
N PHE A 57 -8.21 -0.34 -13.85
CA PHE A 57 -8.68 0.14 -15.15
C PHE A 57 -9.96 -0.62 -15.51
N VAL A 58 -11.09 -0.14 -15.00
CA VAL A 58 -12.39 -0.77 -15.18
C VAL A 58 -13.46 0.31 -15.34
N MET A 59 -13.90 0.52 -16.57
CA MET A 59 -14.80 1.63 -16.93
C MET A 59 -16.29 1.26 -16.85
N HIS A 60 -16.65 0.03 -17.19
CA HIS A 60 -18.05 -0.40 -17.23
C HIS A 60 -18.60 -0.60 -15.81
N THR A 61 -19.80 -0.06 -15.55
CA THR A 61 -20.46 -0.07 -14.23
C THR A 61 -20.57 -1.47 -13.63
N TRP A 62 -20.97 -2.44 -14.44
CA TRP A 62 -21.22 -3.82 -14.00
C TRP A 62 -19.92 -4.52 -13.60
N ASP A 63 -18.89 -4.43 -14.45
CA ASP A 63 -17.59 -5.04 -14.18
C ASP A 63 -16.89 -4.36 -13.01
N PHE A 64 -17.08 -3.04 -12.85
CA PHE A 64 -16.61 -2.29 -11.69
C PHE A 64 -17.31 -2.77 -10.40
N GLY A 65 -18.63 -2.97 -10.43
CA GLY A 65 -19.38 -3.54 -9.31
C GLY A 65 -18.85 -4.92 -8.89
N LYS A 66 -18.61 -5.82 -9.86
CA LYS A 66 -18.03 -7.15 -9.62
C LYS A 66 -16.65 -7.06 -8.98
N MET A 67 -15.79 -6.18 -9.50
CA MET A 67 -14.47 -5.93 -8.93
C MET A 67 -14.57 -5.44 -7.47
N LEU A 68 -15.45 -4.48 -7.18
CA LEU A 68 -15.64 -3.99 -5.82
C LEU A 68 -16.14 -5.08 -4.87
N CYS A 69 -17.07 -5.93 -5.32
CA CYS A 69 -17.52 -7.08 -4.53
C CYS A 69 -16.37 -8.05 -4.22
N LYS A 70 -15.49 -8.34 -5.20
CA LYS A 70 -14.31 -9.19 -4.98
C LYS A 70 -13.28 -8.56 -4.03
N LEU A 71 -13.08 -7.25 -4.11
CA LEU A 71 -12.23 -6.54 -3.15
C LEU A 71 -12.81 -6.58 -1.72
N HIS A 72 -14.13 -6.47 -1.59
CA HIS A 72 -14.82 -6.63 -0.31
C HIS A 72 -14.65 -8.05 0.26
N GLU A 73 -14.87 -9.08 -0.56
CA GLU A 73 -14.69 -10.50 -0.20
C GLU A 73 -13.28 -10.78 0.33
N LEU A 74 -12.26 -10.18 -0.29
CA LEU A 74 -10.85 -10.31 0.12
C LEU A 74 -10.44 -9.40 1.28
N GLY A 75 -11.33 -8.54 1.78
CA GLY A 75 -11.00 -7.59 2.86
C GLY A 75 -10.07 -6.44 2.44
N LEU A 76 -9.95 -6.16 1.13
CA LEU A 76 -9.03 -5.16 0.57
C LEU A 76 -9.64 -3.75 0.57
N TYR A 77 -10.04 -3.27 1.74
CA TYR A 77 -10.63 -1.94 1.95
C TYR A 77 -10.22 -1.34 3.30
N GLY A 78 -10.75 -0.15 3.62
CA GLY A 78 -10.51 0.53 4.90
C GLY A 78 -9.21 1.34 4.95
N ARG A 79 -8.66 1.54 6.16
CA ARG A 79 -7.55 2.50 6.39
C ARG A 79 -6.21 2.07 5.80
N HIS A 80 -5.98 0.75 5.68
CA HIS A 80 -4.71 0.21 5.21
C HIS A 80 -4.63 0.01 3.69
N HIS A 81 -5.73 0.24 2.97
CA HIS A 81 -5.84 0.00 1.53
C HIS A 81 -6.23 1.28 0.79
N VAL A 82 -5.59 1.54 -0.35
CA VAL A 82 -5.93 2.63 -1.27
C VAL A 82 -6.20 2.04 -2.64
N LEU A 83 -7.38 2.33 -3.16
CA LEU A 83 -7.77 2.02 -4.52
C LEU A 83 -7.70 3.31 -5.35
N PHE A 84 -6.92 3.27 -6.43
CA PHE A 84 -6.97 4.23 -7.52
C PHE A 84 -7.80 3.62 -8.64
N ALA A 85 -8.95 4.21 -8.96
CA ALA A 85 -9.85 3.70 -9.98
C ALA A 85 -9.92 4.65 -11.17
N TYR A 86 -9.65 4.14 -12.36
CA TYR A 86 -10.14 4.76 -13.59
C TYR A 86 -11.56 4.27 -13.83
N TYR A 87 -12.54 5.14 -13.56
CA TYR A 87 -13.95 4.78 -13.47
C TYR A 87 -14.82 5.86 -14.09
N ASN A 88 -15.97 5.45 -14.63
CA ASN A 88 -17.02 6.36 -15.08
C ASN A 88 -17.82 6.89 -13.88
N PRO A 89 -17.69 8.18 -13.49
CA PRO A 89 -18.35 8.67 -12.27
C PRO A 89 -19.88 8.77 -12.38
N PHE A 90 -20.47 8.56 -13.58
CA PHE A 90 -21.92 8.45 -13.78
C PHE A 90 -22.49 7.08 -13.45
N ALA A 91 -21.64 6.10 -13.19
CA ALA A 91 -22.12 4.75 -13.01
C ALA A 91 -22.90 4.62 -11.69
N ARG A 92 -24.10 4.04 -11.83
CA ARG A 92 -25.13 3.96 -10.79
C ARG A 92 -24.82 2.80 -9.85
N LEU A 93 -23.92 3.04 -8.89
CA LEU A 93 -23.48 2.05 -7.90
C LEU A 93 -24.59 1.67 -6.90
N ASP A 94 -25.65 2.47 -6.86
CA ASP A 94 -26.91 2.18 -6.18
C ASP A 94 -27.72 1.05 -6.86
N LEU A 95 -27.45 0.75 -8.14
CA LEU A 95 -28.10 -0.33 -8.88
C LEU A 95 -27.34 -1.66 -8.79
N ILE A 96 -26.32 -1.76 -7.93
CA ILE A 96 -25.59 -3.01 -7.70
C ILE A 96 -26.50 -3.97 -6.93
N ASP A 97 -26.87 -5.04 -7.61
CA ASP A 97 -27.69 -6.13 -7.08
C ASP A 97 -26.81 -7.30 -6.61
N GLU A 98 -27.14 -7.83 -5.44
CA GLU A 98 -26.53 -8.98 -4.79
C GLU A 98 -26.70 -10.25 -5.64
N SER A 99 -27.85 -10.40 -6.33
CA SER A 99 -28.11 -11.56 -7.21
C SER A 99 -27.16 -11.63 -8.41
N VAL A 100 -26.63 -10.49 -8.85
CA VAL A 100 -25.80 -10.34 -10.05
C VAL A 100 -24.31 -10.22 -9.73
N HIS A 101 -23.97 -9.55 -8.63
CA HIS A 101 -22.59 -9.19 -8.28
C HIS A 101 -22.05 -9.96 -7.08
N GLY A 102 -22.90 -10.65 -6.32
CA GLY A 102 -22.53 -11.38 -5.11
C GLY A 102 -22.29 -10.50 -3.89
N CYS A 103 -22.63 -9.21 -3.96
CA CYS A 103 -22.59 -8.31 -2.81
C CYS A 103 -23.64 -7.19 -2.94
N ASN A 104 -24.06 -6.63 -1.81
CA ASN A 104 -25.05 -5.54 -1.76
C ASN A 104 -24.40 -4.15 -1.80
N SER A 105 -25.20 -3.11 -2.07
CA SER A 105 -24.72 -1.74 -2.16
C SER A 105 -23.96 -1.27 -0.90
N SER A 106 -24.38 -1.69 0.31
CA SER A 106 -23.69 -1.32 1.56
C SER A 106 -22.26 -1.84 1.63
N GLN A 107 -22.04 -3.09 1.19
CA GLN A 107 -20.71 -3.70 1.11
C GLN A 107 -19.81 -2.97 0.09
N VAL A 108 -20.38 -2.58 -1.06
CA VAL A 108 -19.68 -1.79 -2.07
C VAL A 108 -19.22 -0.44 -1.52
N TRP A 109 -20.10 0.26 -0.78
CA TRP A 109 -19.77 1.56 -0.20
C TRP A 109 -18.59 1.50 0.78
N LYS A 110 -18.40 0.38 1.50
CA LYS A 110 -17.22 0.18 2.37
C LYS A 110 -15.91 0.16 1.60
N VAL A 111 -15.92 -0.35 0.36
CA VAL A 111 -14.73 -0.37 -0.52
C VAL A 111 -14.52 1.00 -1.15
N LEU A 112 -15.61 1.66 -1.56
CA LEU A 112 -15.56 2.98 -2.19
C LEU A 112 -15.04 4.06 -1.26
N GLU A 113 -15.31 3.99 0.05
CA GLU A 113 -14.86 5.01 1.00
C GLU A 113 -13.33 5.21 0.97
N GLY A 114 -12.91 6.42 0.60
CA GLY A 114 -11.50 6.78 0.42
C GLY A 114 -10.84 6.22 -0.84
N THR A 115 -11.61 5.70 -1.80
CA THR A 115 -11.15 5.40 -3.15
C THR A 115 -10.92 6.69 -3.92
N ILE A 116 -9.77 6.78 -4.59
CA ILE A 116 -9.41 7.90 -5.45
C ILE A 116 -9.78 7.54 -6.88
N VAL A 117 -10.61 8.35 -7.51
CA VAL A 117 -11.06 8.18 -8.90
C VAL A 117 -10.34 9.19 -9.79
N CYS A 118 -9.81 8.76 -10.94
CA CYS A 118 -9.37 9.66 -12.01
C CYS A 118 -10.38 9.58 -13.15
N SER A 119 -10.89 10.74 -13.60
CA SER A 119 -11.73 10.81 -14.79
C SER A 119 -11.56 12.16 -15.46
N GLU A 120 -11.48 12.16 -16.79
CA GLU A 120 -11.48 13.38 -17.60
C GLU A 120 -12.82 14.15 -17.58
N PHE A 121 -13.86 13.62 -16.92
CA PHE A 121 -15.20 14.21 -16.88
C PHE A 121 -15.67 14.60 -15.48
N LEU A 122 -14.86 14.36 -14.45
CA LEU A 122 -15.27 14.52 -13.06
C LEU A 122 -15.76 15.94 -12.74
N SER A 123 -15.05 16.98 -13.18
CA SER A 123 -15.40 18.35 -12.83
C SER A 123 -16.70 18.82 -13.48
N SER A 124 -16.97 18.36 -14.71
CA SER A 124 -18.25 18.55 -15.41
C SER A 124 -19.41 17.90 -14.64
N ILE A 125 -19.19 16.71 -14.08
CA ILE A 125 -20.18 15.98 -13.28
C ILE A 125 -20.55 16.78 -12.03
N LEU A 126 -19.54 17.20 -11.29
CA LEU A 126 -19.71 17.97 -10.06
C LEU A 126 -20.24 19.39 -10.33
N GLY A 127 -20.17 19.86 -11.59
CA GLY A 127 -20.56 21.21 -11.96
C GLY A 127 -19.68 22.27 -11.32
N ILE A 128 -18.43 21.90 -10.98
CA ILE A 128 -17.48 22.76 -10.27
C ILE A 128 -16.77 23.70 -11.24
N TYR A 129 -16.75 23.39 -12.54
CA TYR A 129 -16.05 24.20 -13.53
C TYR A 129 -16.83 25.47 -13.88
N PRO A 130 -16.32 26.67 -13.54
CA PRO A 130 -16.79 27.90 -14.14
C PRO A 130 -16.23 27.95 -15.56
N GLY A 131 -17.03 27.50 -16.54
CA GLY A 131 -16.74 27.86 -17.93
C GLY A 131 -16.64 29.38 -18.04
N HIS A 132 -15.76 29.88 -18.91
CA HIS A 132 -15.65 31.31 -19.19
C HIS A 132 -17.04 31.93 -19.31
N ARG A 133 -17.32 32.97 -18.48
CA ARG A 133 -18.41 34.01 -18.40
C ARG A 133 -19.73 33.90 -19.19
N HIS A 134 -19.96 32.85 -19.94
CA HIS A 134 -21.04 32.61 -20.89
C HIS A 134 -21.59 31.18 -20.83
N PHE A 135 -20.82 30.18 -20.34
CA PHE A 135 -21.26 28.77 -20.32
C PHE A 135 -20.83 28.01 -19.07
N SER A 136 -21.53 28.16 -17.93
CA SER A 136 -21.37 27.16 -16.86
C SER A 136 -22.00 25.84 -17.29
N THR A 137 -21.44 24.71 -16.83
CA THR A 137 -22.00 23.38 -17.13
C THR A 137 -23.47 23.30 -16.70
N ASN A 138 -23.77 23.77 -15.48
CA ASN A 138 -25.13 23.73 -14.95
C ASN A 138 -26.10 24.65 -15.71
N GLU A 139 -25.67 25.83 -16.16
CA GLU A 139 -26.53 26.69 -16.99
C GLU A 139 -26.80 26.08 -18.36
N THR A 140 -25.80 25.47 -18.98
CA THR A 140 -25.97 24.81 -20.30
C THR A 140 -27.01 23.69 -20.23
N TYR A 141 -26.97 22.87 -19.17
CA TYR A 141 -27.99 21.84 -18.97
C TYR A 141 -29.38 22.45 -18.68
N LYS A 142 -29.47 23.53 -17.90
CA LYS A 142 -30.74 24.25 -17.66
C LYS A 142 -31.30 24.87 -18.96
N ASP A 143 -30.45 25.40 -19.83
CA ASP A 143 -30.85 25.92 -21.14
C ASP A 143 -31.41 24.78 -22.01
N LEU A 144 -30.74 23.63 -22.02
CA LEU A 144 -31.19 22.44 -22.76
C LEU A 144 -32.54 21.92 -22.25
N GLU A 145 -32.75 21.86 -20.94
CA GLU A 145 -34.03 21.49 -20.33
C GLU A 145 -35.14 22.45 -20.76
N ARG A 146 -34.86 23.76 -20.81
CA ARG A 146 -35.80 24.77 -21.34
C ARG A 146 -36.17 24.54 -22.81
N ILE A 147 -35.21 24.10 -23.63
CA ILE A 147 -35.43 23.84 -25.08
C ILE A 147 -36.22 22.54 -25.30
N LEU A 148 -35.93 21.46 -24.56
CA LEU A 148 -36.51 20.14 -24.82
C LEU A 148 -37.95 20.00 -24.32
N LYS A 149 -38.30 20.64 -23.20
CA LYS A 149 -39.66 20.96 -22.67
C LYS A 149 -39.56 21.26 -21.17
N PRO A 150 -40.39 22.19 -20.63
CA PRO A 150 -40.47 22.40 -19.19
C PRO A 150 -40.85 21.11 -18.45
N GLY A 151 -40.04 20.70 -17.46
CA GLY A 151 -40.30 19.51 -16.63
C GLY A 151 -39.53 18.24 -17.02
N ILE A 152 -38.79 18.23 -18.14
CA ILE A 152 -37.85 17.16 -18.45
C ILE A 152 -36.52 17.47 -17.78
N GLN A 153 -36.11 16.66 -16.80
CA GLN A 153 -34.73 16.68 -16.31
C GLN A 153 -33.83 15.96 -17.30
N VAL A 154 -32.84 16.66 -17.84
CA VAL A 154 -31.86 16.02 -18.72
C VAL A 154 -30.80 15.37 -17.85
N ALA A 155 -30.69 14.04 -17.96
CA ALA A 155 -29.60 13.33 -17.32
C ALA A 155 -28.26 13.87 -17.84
N LYS A 156 -27.43 14.37 -16.92
CA LYS A 156 -26.04 14.69 -17.24
C LYS A 156 -25.39 13.45 -17.86
N SER A 157 -24.67 13.64 -18.96
CA SER A 157 -24.12 12.55 -19.76
C SER A 157 -22.77 12.97 -20.33
N LEU A 158 -21.80 12.07 -20.23
CA LEU A 158 -20.45 12.19 -20.82
C LEU A 158 -20.50 12.59 -22.29
N TYR A 159 -21.44 11.98 -23.03
CA TYR A 159 -21.54 12.12 -24.47
C TYR A 159 -22.06 13.51 -24.84
N PHE A 160 -22.98 14.07 -24.05
CA PHE A 160 -23.52 15.39 -24.33
C PHE A 160 -22.44 16.46 -24.24
N SER A 161 -21.73 16.55 -23.10
CA SER A 161 -20.71 17.58 -22.92
C SER A 161 -19.56 17.44 -23.93
N ALA A 162 -19.18 16.20 -24.25
CA ALA A 162 -18.18 15.94 -25.29
C ALA A 162 -18.63 16.39 -26.69
N ILE A 163 -19.87 16.08 -27.10
CA ILE A 163 -20.42 16.47 -28.40
C ILE A 163 -20.61 17.99 -28.47
N TYR A 164 -21.13 18.59 -27.42
CA TYR A 164 -21.36 20.03 -27.32
C TYR A 164 -20.06 20.80 -27.57
N ASP A 165 -18.99 20.45 -26.86
CA ASP A 165 -17.69 21.11 -27.05
C ASP A 165 -17.06 20.80 -28.41
N ASN A 166 -17.28 19.62 -28.99
CA ASN A 166 -16.80 19.32 -30.35
C ASN A 166 -17.43 20.27 -31.38
N ILE A 167 -18.73 20.58 -31.26
CA ILE A 167 -19.40 21.51 -32.17
C ILE A 167 -18.85 22.93 -32.00
N TRP A 168 -18.61 23.36 -30.75
CA TRP A 168 -17.95 24.64 -30.48
C TRP A 168 -16.54 24.71 -31.07
N ALA A 169 -15.75 23.64 -30.92
CA ALA A 169 -14.41 23.57 -31.49
C ALA A 169 -14.43 23.71 -33.01
N ILE A 170 -15.36 23.04 -33.69
CA ILE A 170 -15.56 23.17 -35.14
C ILE A 170 -15.95 24.61 -35.49
N GLY A 171 -16.89 25.21 -34.75
CA GLY A 171 -17.33 26.59 -34.98
C GLY A 171 -16.19 27.61 -34.83
N LEU A 172 -15.38 27.49 -33.76
CA LEU A 172 -14.22 28.34 -33.51
C LEU A 172 -13.16 28.19 -34.61
N ALA A 173 -12.86 26.95 -35.02
CA ALA A 173 -11.91 26.69 -36.10
C ALA A 173 -12.40 27.26 -37.45
N ILE A 174 -13.68 27.11 -37.77
CA ILE A 174 -14.28 27.70 -38.98
C ILE A 174 -14.19 29.22 -38.91
N ASN A 175 -14.60 29.83 -37.81
CA ASN A 175 -14.58 31.29 -37.63
C ASN A 175 -13.17 31.86 -37.85
N GLU A 176 -12.13 31.22 -37.29
CA GLU A 176 -10.75 31.64 -37.49
C GLU A 176 -10.27 31.43 -38.93
N THR A 177 -10.71 30.34 -39.57
CA THR A 177 -10.36 30.03 -40.96
C THR A 177 -10.94 31.08 -41.90
N LEU A 178 -12.21 31.45 -41.72
CA LEU A 178 -12.90 32.39 -42.60
C LEU A 178 -12.29 33.80 -42.60
N LYS A 179 -11.46 34.17 -41.62
CA LYS A 179 -10.73 35.45 -41.63
C LYS A 179 -9.70 35.56 -42.76
N ASN A 180 -9.20 34.42 -43.24
CA ASN A 180 -8.16 34.35 -44.26
C ASN A 180 -8.70 34.06 -45.67
N PHE A 181 -10.01 33.94 -45.84
CA PHE A 181 -10.63 33.62 -47.13
C PHE A 181 -11.80 34.55 -47.44
N THR A 182 -11.95 34.90 -48.70
CA THR A 182 -13.11 35.65 -49.19
C THR A 182 -14.33 34.74 -49.29
N VAL A 183 -15.53 35.36 -49.28
CA VAL A 183 -16.80 34.64 -49.44
C VAL A 183 -16.82 33.83 -50.74
N ASP A 184 -16.24 34.35 -51.81
CA ASP A 184 -16.21 33.68 -53.12
C ASP A 184 -15.26 32.49 -53.14
N GLU A 185 -14.10 32.57 -52.47
CA GLU A 185 -13.18 31.43 -52.32
C GLU A 185 -13.83 30.28 -51.57
N VAL A 186 -14.62 30.58 -50.53
CA VAL A 186 -15.32 29.57 -49.74
C VAL A 186 -16.50 28.97 -50.52
N LYS A 187 -17.33 29.81 -51.16
CA LYS A 187 -18.49 29.35 -51.94
C LYS A 187 -18.10 28.52 -53.15
N ASN A 188 -17.01 28.88 -53.82
CA ASN A 188 -16.52 28.18 -55.01
C ASN A 188 -15.59 27.02 -54.67
N TYR A 189 -15.37 26.72 -53.38
CA TYR A 189 -14.54 25.60 -52.97
C TYR A 189 -15.13 24.27 -53.48
N LYS A 190 -14.35 23.57 -54.31
CA LYS A 190 -14.66 22.21 -54.75
C LYS A 190 -13.58 21.26 -54.26
N HIS A 191 -14.00 20.25 -53.49
CA HIS A 191 -13.08 19.20 -53.06
C HIS A 191 -12.53 18.46 -54.27
N SER A 192 -11.21 18.44 -54.42
CA SER A 192 -10.52 17.65 -55.44
C SER A 192 -9.33 16.94 -54.79
N THR A 193 -9.22 15.64 -54.99
CA THR A 193 -8.12 14.81 -54.48
C THR A 193 -6.76 15.18 -55.06
N ASN A 194 -6.74 15.78 -56.26
CA ASN A 194 -5.51 16.04 -57.04
C ASN A 194 -5.03 17.51 -56.99
N LYS A 195 -5.66 18.37 -56.19
CA LYS A 195 -5.29 19.80 -56.07
C LYS A 195 -4.91 20.15 -54.64
N LYS A 196 -4.12 21.22 -54.48
CA LYS A 196 -3.86 21.85 -53.16
C LYS A 196 -5.19 22.22 -52.51
N LYS A 197 -5.31 22.02 -51.20
CA LYS A 197 -6.56 22.19 -50.45
C LYS A 197 -6.41 23.32 -49.42
N PRO A 198 -6.11 24.57 -49.83
CA PRO A 198 -5.72 25.64 -48.92
C PRO A 198 -6.77 25.91 -47.83
N LEU A 199 -8.05 25.82 -48.17
CA LEU A 199 -9.15 25.97 -47.20
C LEU A 199 -9.16 24.85 -46.16
N LEU A 200 -9.03 23.58 -46.57
CA LEU A 200 -8.98 22.43 -45.63
C LEU A 200 -7.69 22.43 -44.82
N ASP A 201 -6.56 22.77 -45.42
CA ASP A 201 -5.26 22.83 -44.74
C ASP A 201 -5.29 23.93 -43.66
N SER A 202 -5.87 25.10 -43.98
CA SER A 202 -6.07 26.18 -43.02
C SER A 202 -7.07 25.77 -41.93
N LEU A 203 -8.18 25.12 -42.29
CA LEU A 203 -9.16 24.63 -41.32
C LEU A 203 -8.54 23.62 -40.36
N TYR A 204 -7.78 22.65 -40.87
CA TYR A 204 -7.11 21.66 -40.05
C TYR A 204 -6.07 22.31 -39.12
N LYS A 205 -5.28 23.25 -39.63
CA LYS A 205 -4.32 24.02 -38.83
C LYS A 205 -5.01 24.79 -37.71
N ASN A 206 -6.10 25.49 -38.01
CA ASN A 206 -6.84 26.27 -37.02
C ASN A 206 -7.56 25.37 -36.01
N LEU A 207 -8.05 24.20 -36.44
CA LEU A 207 -8.63 23.19 -35.55
C LEU A 207 -7.61 22.71 -34.52
N LEU A 208 -6.36 22.45 -34.93
CA LEU A 208 -5.27 22.07 -34.01
C LEU A 208 -4.84 23.20 -33.06
N GLN A 209 -5.26 24.44 -33.32
CA GLN A 209 -4.99 25.60 -32.46
C GLN A 209 -6.14 25.94 -31.51
N VAL A 210 -7.29 25.25 -31.63
CA VAL A 210 -8.41 25.43 -30.70
C VAL A 210 -7.96 25.04 -29.28
N ASP A 211 -8.09 25.99 -28.36
CA ASP A 211 -7.88 25.85 -26.92
C ASP A 211 -8.88 26.76 -26.22
N PHE A 212 -9.89 26.17 -25.58
CA PHE A 212 -10.92 26.92 -24.86
C PHE A 212 -11.49 26.11 -23.70
N GLU A 213 -12.17 26.79 -22.77
CA GLU A 213 -12.87 26.16 -21.66
C GLU A 213 -14.33 25.85 -22.06
N GLY A 214 -14.64 24.56 -22.14
CA GLY A 214 -15.97 24.05 -22.51
C GLY A 214 -16.73 23.43 -21.34
N VAL A 215 -17.89 22.82 -21.65
CA VAL A 215 -18.76 22.14 -20.69
C VAL A 215 -18.11 20.87 -20.13
N SER A 216 -17.23 20.24 -20.90
CA SER A 216 -16.44 19.07 -20.48
C SER A 216 -15.07 19.43 -19.86
N GLY A 217 -14.80 20.72 -19.61
CA GLY A 217 -13.51 21.25 -19.15
C GLY A 217 -12.68 21.82 -20.31
N ARG A 218 -11.37 21.96 -20.10
CA ARG A 218 -10.45 22.49 -21.12
C ARG A 218 -10.43 21.60 -22.36
N TYR A 219 -10.66 22.22 -23.51
CA TYR A 219 -10.76 21.56 -24.81
C TYR A 219 -9.57 21.97 -25.67
N PHE A 220 -8.70 21.01 -25.99
CA PHE A 220 -7.54 21.27 -26.85
C PHE A 220 -7.06 20.00 -27.58
N TYR A 221 -6.26 20.19 -28.62
CA TYR A 221 -5.64 19.13 -29.39
C TYR A 221 -4.15 19.02 -29.12
N ASN A 222 -3.63 17.78 -29.16
CA ASN A 222 -2.21 17.56 -29.29
C ASN A 222 -1.78 17.94 -30.72
N LYS A 223 -0.94 18.97 -30.83
CA LYS A 223 -0.48 19.51 -32.12
C LYS A 223 0.29 18.50 -32.98
N THR A 224 0.89 17.48 -32.37
CA THR A 224 1.68 16.46 -33.08
C THR A 224 0.85 15.26 -33.49
N SER A 225 0.04 14.71 -32.57
CA SER A 225 -0.76 13.51 -32.86
C SER A 225 -2.12 13.80 -33.47
N GLY A 226 -2.58 15.06 -33.43
CA GLY A 226 -3.94 15.45 -33.81
C GLY A 226 -5.02 14.89 -32.88
N ALA A 227 -4.64 14.21 -31.79
CA ALA A 227 -5.59 13.64 -30.85
C ALA A 227 -6.06 14.70 -29.86
N ARG A 228 -7.37 14.76 -29.61
CA ARG A 228 -7.94 15.56 -28.51
C ARG A 228 -7.29 15.13 -27.20
N GLN A 229 -6.81 16.11 -26.43
CA GLN A 229 -6.30 15.90 -25.08
C GLN A 229 -7.35 16.38 -24.08
N LYS A 230 -7.24 15.85 -22.86
CA LYS A 230 -8.06 16.24 -21.73
C LYS A 230 -7.23 16.10 -20.47
N ASP A 231 -7.47 17.00 -19.53
CA ASP A 231 -6.91 16.88 -18.20
C ASP A 231 -7.63 15.78 -17.41
N CYS A 232 -6.90 15.11 -16.51
CA CYS A 232 -7.52 14.13 -15.62
C CYS A 232 -7.82 14.79 -14.28
N TYR A 233 -9.07 14.71 -13.86
CA TYR A 233 -9.51 15.23 -12.57
C TYR A 233 -9.58 14.08 -11.57
N PHE A 234 -9.13 14.35 -10.35
CA PHE A 234 -9.12 13.41 -9.25
C PHE A 234 -10.24 13.71 -8.27
N GLY A 235 -10.96 12.67 -7.88
CA GLY A 235 -12.00 12.74 -6.86
C GLY A 235 -11.78 11.69 -5.78
N ILE A 236 -12.27 11.95 -4.57
CA ILE A 236 -12.28 10.98 -3.48
C ILE A 236 -13.70 10.79 -2.97
N TRP A 237 -14.10 9.53 -2.79
CA TRP A 237 -15.36 9.20 -2.12
C TRP A 237 -15.22 9.38 -0.62
N ASN A 238 -16.12 10.17 -0.02
CA ASN A 238 -16.15 10.37 1.43
C ASN A 238 -17.11 9.40 2.14
N SER A 239 -17.12 9.45 3.47
CA SER A 239 -18.00 8.66 4.34
C SER A 239 -19.50 8.95 4.10
N ASN A 240 -19.83 10.12 3.56
CA ASN A 240 -21.20 10.55 3.27
C ASN A 240 -21.67 10.10 1.88
N ARG A 241 -20.92 9.21 1.20
CA ARG A 241 -21.22 8.71 -0.15
C ARG A 241 -21.29 9.83 -1.20
N THR A 242 -20.50 10.89 -1.00
CA THR A 242 -20.33 11.94 -2.01
C THR A 242 -18.90 11.97 -2.54
N LEU A 243 -18.79 12.27 -3.83
CA LEU A 243 -17.52 12.37 -4.53
C LEU A 243 -17.04 13.82 -4.47
N LEU A 244 -15.88 14.04 -3.85
CA LEU A 244 -15.26 15.36 -3.71
C LEU A 244 -14.10 15.48 -4.69
N GLU A 245 -14.04 16.55 -5.47
CA GLU A 245 -12.86 16.85 -6.29
C GLU A 245 -11.68 17.25 -5.39
N ILE A 246 -10.51 16.66 -5.65
CA ILE A 246 -9.31 16.85 -4.83
C ILE A 246 -8.14 17.47 -5.60
N GLY A 247 -8.21 17.49 -6.92
CA GLY A 247 -7.18 18.05 -7.78
C GLY A 247 -7.35 17.64 -9.23
N PHE A 248 -6.45 18.14 -10.09
CA PHE A 248 -6.40 17.77 -11.50
C PHE A 248 -4.96 17.74 -11.99
N TYR A 249 -4.72 16.93 -13.02
CA TYR A 249 -3.44 16.83 -13.71
C TYR A 249 -3.54 17.49 -15.08
N ASP A 250 -2.83 18.59 -15.25
CA ASP A 250 -2.66 19.26 -16.54
C ASP A 250 -1.76 18.40 -17.42
N THR A 251 -2.32 17.90 -18.52
CA THR A 251 -1.61 16.99 -19.42
C THR A 251 -0.60 17.69 -20.33
N GLN A 252 -0.76 18.99 -20.56
CA GLN A 252 0.15 19.82 -21.35
C GLN A 252 1.35 20.28 -20.53
N GLU A 253 1.10 20.85 -19.35
CA GLU A 253 2.13 21.33 -18.42
C GLU A 253 2.76 20.20 -17.59
N ARG A 254 2.11 19.03 -17.55
CA ARG A 254 2.51 17.86 -16.77
C ARG A 254 2.56 18.13 -15.27
N ASN A 255 1.67 18.98 -14.79
CA ASN A 255 1.61 19.42 -13.40
C ASN A 255 0.36 18.87 -12.70
N LEU A 256 0.53 18.45 -11.43
CA LEU A 256 -0.59 18.03 -10.58
C LEU A 256 -0.94 19.16 -9.63
N THR A 257 -2.14 19.72 -9.80
CA THR A 257 -2.66 20.79 -8.93
C THR A 257 -3.68 20.20 -7.97
N MET A 258 -3.42 20.35 -6.67
CA MET A 258 -4.33 19.90 -5.62
C MET A 258 -5.26 21.04 -5.23
N THR A 259 -6.58 20.81 -5.25
CA THR A 259 -7.59 21.78 -4.83
C THR A 259 -7.93 21.66 -3.36
N GLN A 260 -7.60 20.52 -2.73
CA GLN A 260 -7.91 20.22 -1.33
C GLN A 260 -6.64 19.96 -0.51
N PRO A 261 -6.61 20.33 0.78
CA PRO A 261 -5.46 20.09 1.65
C PRO A 261 -5.32 18.58 1.98
N PRO A 262 -4.09 18.08 2.22
CA PRO A 262 -3.84 16.66 2.50
C PRO A 262 -4.67 16.07 3.64
N ALA A 263 -5.00 16.87 4.67
CA ALA A 263 -5.82 16.44 5.79
C ALA A 263 -7.23 15.99 5.38
N VAL A 264 -7.82 16.63 4.37
CA VAL A 264 -9.15 16.25 3.83
C VAL A 264 -9.06 14.92 3.09
N LEU A 265 -7.97 14.69 2.35
CA LEU A 265 -7.72 13.46 1.60
C LEU A 265 -7.54 12.25 2.52
N LEU A 266 -6.88 12.46 3.66
CA LEU A 266 -6.49 11.39 4.58
C LEU A 266 -7.50 11.16 5.70
N LYS A 267 -8.57 11.96 5.80
CA LYS A 267 -9.57 11.83 6.87
C LYS A 267 -10.20 10.43 6.91
N SER A 268 -10.54 9.87 5.74
CA SER A 268 -11.07 8.50 5.62
C SER A 268 -10.04 7.42 5.95
N LYS A 269 -8.74 7.75 5.91
CA LYS A 269 -7.62 6.83 6.18
C LYS A 269 -7.01 7.00 7.59
N GLY A 270 -7.62 7.81 8.46
CA GLY A 270 -7.11 8.05 9.81
C GLY A 270 -5.97 9.08 9.87
N GLY A 271 -5.92 10.00 8.90
CA GLY A 271 -5.01 11.15 8.89
C GLY A 271 -3.62 10.88 8.31
N THR A 272 -3.28 9.63 7.98
CA THR A 272 -2.00 9.26 7.38
C THR A 272 -2.20 8.36 6.15
N ALA A 273 -1.34 8.52 5.14
CA ALA A 273 -1.34 7.64 3.98
C ALA A 273 -0.82 6.26 4.37
N PRO A 274 -1.46 5.16 3.92
CA PRO A 274 -1.00 3.83 4.27
C PRO A 274 0.35 3.51 3.63
N SER A 275 1.23 2.90 4.42
CA SER A 275 2.52 2.35 3.96
C SER A 275 2.29 1.18 3.01
N ASP A 276 3.16 1.02 2.02
CA ASP A 276 3.04 0.01 0.97
C ASP A 276 3.35 -1.43 1.44
N SER A 277 4.04 -1.57 2.58
CA SER A 277 4.22 -2.81 3.31
C SER A 277 4.12 -2.61 4.82
N GLU A 278 4.01 -3.73 5.54
CA GLU A 278 4.27 -3.79 6.97
C GLU A 278 5.75 -3.52 7.23
N LYS A 279 6.02 -2.80 8.31
CA LYS A 279 7.38 -2.63 8.83
C LYS A 279 7.59 -3.71 9.86
N GLU A 280 8.50 -4.63 9.58
CA GLU A 280 8.89 -5.65 10.54
C GLU A 280 9.75 -4.98 11.62
N HIS A 281 9.27 -5.04 12.87
CA HIS A 281 10.04 -4.63 14.03
C HIS A 281 10.54 -5.89 14.72
N VAL A 282 11.83 -6.19 14.54
CA VAL A 282 12.47 -7.29 15.25
C VAL A 282 12.65 -6.88 16.71
N VAL A 283 11.79 -7.41 17.59
CA VAL A 283 11.88 -7.18 19.03
C VAL A 283 12.58 -8.36 19.68
N ARG A 284 13.75 -8.10 20.29
CA ARG A 284 14.46 -9.11 21.08
C ARG A 284 13.70 -9.37 22.37
N ARG A 285 13.18 -10.59 22.55
CA ARG A 285 12.55 -11.00 23.81
C ARG A 285 13.62 -11.12 24.89
N ARG A 286 13.40 -10.46 26.03
CA ARG A 286 14.25 -10.54 27.23
C ARG A 286 13.58 -11.40 28.27
N ILE A 287 14.37 -12.06 29.11
CA ILE A 287 13.88 -12.83 30.25
C ILE A 287 13.31 -11.88 31.32
N SER A 288 12.34 -12.35 32.09
CA SER A 288 11.77 -11.58 33.20
C SER A 288 12.85 -11.17 34.21
N LYS A 289 12.84 -9.89 34.60
CA LYS A 289 13.74 -9.35 35.63
C LYS A 289 13.62 -10.10 36.95
N THR A 290 12.41 -10.56 37.29
CA THR A 290 12.16 -11.33 38.52
C THR A 290 12.91 -12.66 38.52
N ALA A 291 12.88 -13.39 37.40
CA ALA A 291 13.57 -14.68 37.28
C ALA A 291 15.08 -14.51 37.44
N ILE A 292 15.63 -13.45 36.86
CA ILE A 292 17.05 -13.12 36.98
C ILE A 292 17.43 -12.87 38.45
N ILE A 293 16.70 -12.00 39.15
CA ILE A 293 16.99 -11.66 40.55
C ILE A 293 16.94 -12.91 41.43
N VAL A 294 15.91 -13.74 41.26
CA VAL A 294 15.73 -14.97 42.06
C VAL A 294 16.87 -15.96 41.81
N LEU A 295 17.21 -16.24 40.54
CA LEU A 295 18.29 -17.19 40.21
C LEU A 295 19.66 -16.69 40.66
N SER A 296 19.94 -15.39 40.52
CA SER A 296 21.20 -14.79 41.03
C SER A 296 21.31 -14.90 42.54
N LEU A 297 20.21 -14.71 43.29
CA LEU A 297 20.20 -14.85 44.74
C LEU A 297 20.48 -16.29 45.18
N PHE A 298 19.78 -17.27 44.59
CA PHE A 298 20.00 -18.69 44.90
C PHE A 298 21.43 -19.13 44.64
N SER A 299 21.98 -18.74 43.48
CA SER A 299 23.36 -19.06 43.11
C SER A 299 24.38 -18.39 44.05
N GLY A 300 24.18 -17.11 44.39
CA GLY A 300 25.04 -16.39 45.33
C GLY A 300 25.07 -17.01 46.73
N VAL A 301 23.89 -17.42 47.25
CA VAL A 301 23.79 -18.13 48.53
C VAL A 301 24.47 -19.50 48.46
N GLY A 302 24.31 -20.24 47.36
CA GLY A 302 24.97 -21.53 47.12
C GLY A 302 26.50 -21.43 47.22
N ILE A 303 27.09 -20.43 46.55
CA ILE A 303 28.55 -20.18 46.59
C ILE A 303 29.01 -19.85 48.02
N LEU A 304 28.28 -19.01 48.75
CA LEU A 304 28.64 -18.67 50.13
C LEU A 304 28.65 -19.89 51.04
N ILE A 305 27.61 -20.73 50.96
CA ILE A 305 27.52 -21.97 51.73
C ILE A 305 28.67 -22.92 51.36
N ALA A 306 28.97 -23.09 50.07
CA ALA A 306 30.05 -23.93 49.59
C ALA A 306 31.43 -23.48 50.12
N LEU A 307 31.70 -22.17 50.13
CA LEU A 307 32.94 -21.61 50.67
C LEU A 307 33.06 -21.86 52.18
N ILE A 308 31.98 -21.69 52.94
CA ILE A 308 31.95 -21.99 54.38
C ILE A 308 32.30 -23.47 54.62
N TYR A 309 31.72 -24.39 53.83
CA TYR A 309 32.03 -25.81 53.94
C TYR A 309 33.49 -26.14 53.62
N ILE A 310 34.07 -25.53 52.57
CA ILE A 310 35.49 -25.72 52.24
C ILE A 310 36.38 -25.23 53.39
N ILE A 311 36.11 -24.03 53.92
CA ILE A 311 36.88 -23.48 55.04
C ILE A 311 36.76 -24.41 56.26
N TYR A 312 35.55 -24.84 56.59
CA TYR A 312 35.31 -25.76 57.70
C TYR A 312 36.07 -27.08 57.52
N ALA A 313 36.04 -27.66 56.31
CA ALA A 313 36.76 -28.89 55.99
C ALA A 313 38.28 -28.74 56.14
N ILE A 314 38.85 -27.58 55.79
CA ILE A 314 40.28 -27.29 55.95
C ILE A 314 40.65 -27.10 57.43
N VAL A 315 39.87 -26.32 58.17
CA VAL A 315 40.14 -26.00 59.59
C VAL A 315 40.03 -27.25 60.47
N HIS A 316 39.01 -28.07 60.26
CA HIS A 316 38.72 -29.25 61.08
C HIS A 316 39.26 -30.56 60.51
N ASN A 317 40.20 -30.52 59.56
CA ASN A 317 40.76 -31.69 58.87
C ASN A 317 41.42 -32.74 59.81
N LYS A 318 41.63 -32.42 61.10
CA LYS A 318 42.16 -33.34 62.11
C LYS A 318 41.09 -34.12 62.88
N HIS A 319 39.81 -33.76 62.75
CA HIS A 319 38.72 -34.48 63.41
C HIS A 319 38.44 -35.81 62.68
N VAL A 320 38.25 -36.88 63.47
CA VAL A 320 38.03 -38.26 62.96
C VAL A 320 36.85 -38.33 61.99
N MET A 321 35.71 -37.70 62.32
CA MET A 321 34.52 -37.72 61.45
C MET A 321 34.77 -37.13 60.05
N ILE A 322 35.58 -36.07 59.94
CA ILE A 322 35.88 -35.44 58.65
C ILE A 322 36.87 -36.28 57.84
N LYS A 323 37.75 -37.00 58.53
CA LYS A 323 38.72 -37.90 57.90
C LYS A 323 38.05 -39.13 57.29
N ASP A 324 37.02 -39.65 57.96
CA ASP A 324 36.25 -40.81 57.50
C ASP A 324 35.42 -40.51 56.23
N GLU A 325 35.13 -39.23 55.95
CA GLU A 325 34.37 -38.80 54.76
C GLU A 325 35.19 -38.60 53.48
N TRP A 326 36.50 -38.91 53.49
CA TRP A 326 37.42 -38.70 52.36
C TRP A 326 37.46 -37.21 51.95
N PRO A 327 38.08 -36.34 52.77
CA PRO A 327 37.91 -34.89 52.71
C PRO A 327 38.31 -34.28 51.36
N ILE A 328 39.33 -34.84 50.69
CA ILE A 328 39.79 -34.40 49.37
C ILE A 328 38.68 -34.55 48.32
N MET A 329 38.00 -35.70 48.29
CA MET A 329 36.94 -35.96 47.30
C MET A 329 35.70 -35.12 47.59
N THR A 330 35.37 -34.89 48.87
CA THR A 330 34.30 -33.96 49.28
C THR A 330 34.61 -32.54 48.81
N SER A 331 35.84 -32.05 48.95
CA SER A 331 36.25 -30.74 48.45
C SER A 331 36.17 -30.64 46.92
N VAL A 332 36.49 -31.70 46.17
CA VAL A 332 36.34 -31.74 44.71
C VAL A 332 34.87 -31.64 44.29
N VAL A 333 33.96 -32.34 44.97
CA VAL A 333 32.51 -32.25 44.72
C VAL A 333 32.00 -30.83 44.97
N ILE A 334 32.38 -30.22 46.10
CA ILE A 334 31.96 -28.86 46.45
C ILE A 334 32.53 -27.84 45.46
N PHE A 335 33.77 -28.01 45.01
CA PHE A 335 34.37 -27.18 43.96
C PHE A 335 33.59 -27.28 42.64
N GLY A 336 33.12 -28.48 42.27
CA GLY A 336 32.21 -28.68 41.14
C GLY A 336 30.91 -27.88 41.27
N CYS A 337 30.29 -27.85 42.46
CA CYS A 337 29.10 -27.03 42.72
C CYS A 337 29.37 -25.53 42.52
N ILE A 338 30.50 -25.01 43.02
CA ILE A 338 30.88 -23.60 42.85
C ILE A 338 30.99 -23.24 41.37
N LEU A 339 31.60 -24.10 40.54
CA LEU A 339 31.70 -23.85 39.10
C LEU A 339 30.34 -23.82 38.41
N LEU A 340 29.40 -24.68 38.82
CA LEU A 340 28.03 -24.70 38.30
C LEU A 340 27.23 -23.46 38.71
N ASP A 341 27.40 -22.98 39.95
CA ASP A 341 26.78 -21.74 40.41
C ASP A 341 27.35 -20.52 39.66
N VAL A 342 28.69 -20.45 39.48
CA VAL A 342 29.33 -19.40 38.69
C VAL A 342 28.84 -19.43 37.23
N TYR A 343 28.63 -20.60 36.65
CA TYR A 343 28.02 -20.75 35.32
C TYR A 343 26.64 -20.07 35.24
N VAL A 344 25.77 -20.28 36.23
CA VAL A 344 24.43 -19.66 36.27
C VAL A 344 24.53 -18.13 36.29
N LEU A 345 25.46 -17.57 37.07
CA LEU A 345 25.66 -16.12 37.14
C LEU A 345 26.18 -15.52 35.82
N VAL A 346 27.16 -16.19 35.19
CA VAL A 346 27.70 -15.76 33.88
C VAL A 346 26.63 -15.82 32.79
N HIS A 347 25.83 -16.90 32.78
CA HIS A 347 24.75 -17.07 31.81
C HIS A 347 23.65 -16.02 31.97
N ILE A 348 23.28 -15.67 33.21
CA ILE A 348 22.32 -14.60 33.50
C ILE A 348 22.86 -13.23 33.04
N ALA A 349 24.16 -12.96 33.24
CA ALA A 349 24.79 -11.71 32.81
C ALA A 349 24.80 -11.57 31.28
N ASP A 350 25.03 -12.65 30.55
CA ASP A 350 24.93 -12.70 29.08
C ASP A 350 23.52 -12.32 28.59
N LEU A 351 22.50 -12.91 29.24
CA LEU A 351 21.09 -12.69 28.91
C LEU A 351 20.62 -11.24 29.20
N GLN A 352 21.27 -10.53 30.14
CA GLN A 352 20.96 -9.14 30.46
C GLN A 352 21.65 -8.14 29.54
N THR A 353 22.89 -8.42 29.17
CA THR A 353 23.80 -7.39 28.64
C THR A 353 23.59 -7.13 27.16
N GLY A 354 22.92 -8.02 26.42
CA GLY A 354 22.53 -7.76 25.02
C GLY A 354 23.66 -7.17 24.19
N ILE A 355 24.89 -7.65 24.42
CA ILE A 355 26.13 -6.99 24.04
C ILE A 355 26.23 -6.96 22.52
N GLU A 356 26.23 -5.76 21.96
CA GLU A 356 26.21 -5.48 20.52
C GLU A 356 27.55 -5.61 19.77
N PRO A 357 28.66 -6.05 20.38
CA PRO A 357 29.70 -6.74 19.61
C PRO A 357 29.57 -8.27 19.64
N GLU A 358 29.37 -8.89 18.47
CA GLU A 358 29.47 -10.34 18.23
C GLU A 358 30.71 -11.04 18.84
N PRO A 359 31.92 -10.46 18.90
CA PRO A 359 33.08 -11.18 19.45
C PRO A 359 32.95 -11.50 20.94
N LEU A 360 32.41 -10.58 21.75
CA LEU A 360 32.32 -10.80 23.20
C LEU A 360 31.30 -11.89 23.55
N LEU A 361 30.23 -12.01 22.75
CA LEU A 361 29.20 -13.05 22.91
C LEU A 361 29.78 -14.45 22.73
N LYS A 362 30.67 -14.62 21.74
CA LYS A 362 31.32 -15.90 21.45
C LYS A 362 32.21 -16.35 22.61
N ASP A 363 32.98 -15.43 23.17
CA ASP A 363 33.88 -15.71 24.29
C ASP A 363 33.10 -16.09 25.56
N ILE A 364 32.04 -15.34 25.88
CA ILE A 364 31.16 -15.66 27.03
C ILE A 364 30.52 -17.03 26.85
N CYS A 365 30.03 -17.36 25.65
CA CYS A 365 29.45 -18.67 25.36
C CYS A 365 30.46 -19.82 25.55
N MET A 366 31.70 -19.65 25.09
CA MET A 366 32.76 -20.64 25.29
C MET A 366 33.10 -20.83 26.78
N VAL A 367 33.20 -19.73 27.53
CA VAL A 367 33.45 -19.78 28.98
C VAL A 367 32.31 -20.46 29.72
N SER A 368 31.06 -20.13 29.40
CA SER A 368 29.87 -20.77 29.98
C SER A 368 29.85 -22.28 29.71
N ALA A 369 30.12 -22.71 28.47
CA ALA A 369 30.20 -24.12 28.13
C ALA A 369 31.32 -24.83 28.90
N GLY A 370 32.48 -24.21 29.02
CA GLY A 370 33.60 -24.72 29.82
C GLY A 370 33.24 -24.91 31.29
N LEU A 371 32.69 -23.88 31.93
CA LEU A 371 32.27 -23.93 33.34
C LEU A 371 31.27 -25.06 33.61
N LEU A 372 30.29 -25.25 32.71
CA LEU A 372 29.31 -26.33 32.82
C LEU A 372 29.95 -27.71 32.73
N ILE A 373 30.82 -27.93 31.73
CA ILE A 373 31.49 -29.22 31.52
C ILE A 373 32.40 -29.56 32.70
N PHE A 374 33.26 -28.63 33.11
CA PHE A 374 34.19 -28.86 34.22
C PHE A 374 33.44 -29.00 35.55
N GLY A 375 32.47 -28.14 35.82
CA GLY A 375 31.66 -28.20 37.05
C GLY A 375 30.91 -29.51 37.20
N PHE A 376 30.25 -29.97 36.13
CA PHE A 376 29.57 -31.27 36.12
C PHE A 376 30.53 -32.43 36.30
N THR A 377 31.70 -32.40 35.64
CA THR A 377 32.70 -33.47 35.72
C THR A 377 33.28 -33.60 37.13
N PHE A 378 33.62 -32.49 37.80
CA PHE A 378 34.14 -32.53 39.17
C PHE A 378 33.07 -32.98 40.18
N PHE A 379 31.83 -32.50 40.02
CA PHE A 379 30.72 -32.89 40.88
C PHE A 379 30.41 -34.38 40.77
N TYR A 380 30.08 -34.84 39.56
CA TYR A 380 29.67 -36.22 39.31
C TYR A 380 30.84 -37.20 39.47
N GLY A 381 32.03 -36.84 38.96
CA GLY A 381 33.24 -37.65 39.10
C GLY A 381 33.66 -37.81 40.56
N GLY A 382 33.61 -36.73 41.35
CA GLY A 382 33.89 -36.79 42.78
C GLY A 382 32.92 -37.71 43.52
N MET A 383 31.61 -37.63 43.23
CA MET A 383 30.61 -38.53 43.82
C MET A 383 30.83 -39.99 43.41
N ALA A 384 31.10 -40.24 42.12
CA ALA A 384 31.32 -41.59 41.60
C ALA A 384 32.55 -42.25 42.24
N VAL A 385 33.65 -41.50 42.43
CA VAL A 385 34.85 -42.01 43.11
C VAL A 385 34.55 -42.33 44.58
N LYS A 386 33.77 -41.51 45.29
CA LYS A 386 33.35 -41.82 46.67
C LYS A 386 32.51 -43.09 46.73
N LEU A 387 31.52 -43.23 45.84
CA LEU A 387 30.68 -44.42 45.72
C LEU A 387 31.51 -45.67 45.41
N TRP A 388 32.44 -45.57 44.47
CA TRP A 388 33.34 -46.66 44.10
C TRP A 388 34.27 -47.06 45.25
N GLY A 389 34.77 -46.08 46.01
CA GLY A 389 35.58 -46.31 47.20
C GLY A 389 34.83 -47.14 48.25
N VAL A 390 33.55 -46.80 48.50
CA VAL A 390 32.67 -47.57 49.39
C VAL A 390 32.44 -48.98 48.83
N TYR A 391 32.08 -49.12 47.55
CA TYR A 391 31.88 -50.43 46.91
C TYR A 391 33.11 -51.34 46.94
N LYS A 392 34.32 -50.78 47.01
CA LYS A 392 35.55 -51.59 47.15
C LYS A 392 35.88 -51.96 48.60
N LEU A 393 35.39 -51.19 49.56
CA LEU A 393 35.65 -51.39 50.99
C LEU A 393 34.67 -52.39 51.62
N PHE A 394 33.45 -52.49 51.09
CA PHE A 394 32.42 -53.46 51.45
C PHE A 394 32.31 -54.54 50.38
#